data_AF-A0AAD4YPK4-F1
#
_entry.id   AF-A0AAD4YPK4-F1
#
_cell.length_a   1.000
_cell.length_b   1.000
_cell.length_c   1.000
_cell.angle_alpha   90.00
_cell.angle_beta   90.00
_cell.angle_gamma   90.00
#
_symmetry.space_group_name_H-M   'P 1'
#
loop_
_entity.id
_entity.type
_entity.pdbx_description
1 polymer ?
#
loop_
_entity_poly.entity_id
_entity_poly.type
_entity_poly.pdbx_seq_one_letter_code
_entity_poly.pdbx_strand_id
1 'polypeptide(L)'
;MDSDEAGIVDYEFIDNDSDDSNDVSSHRYQVYVIGEEGILKELELAGYQYIGGPCTCYMYCIWSSLVAVVINQCLCDGKYVTLCVSENPGSLFIATNCDAVTRLKDAQEWAATIIYTQLHVDRGGSMVGAIRGCIQREPLVVGKPSTFMMDYLANEFAWLGYRLDTDILFGQNGGYKTFLVLSGVTTLSVLQSPNNSIQPDFYTNKISDFLSLKAATV
;
A
#
# COMPACT_ATOMS: atom_id res chain seq x y z
N MET A 1 26.64 -38.18 -24.99
CA MET A 1 26.33 -36.76 -25.23
C MET A 1 24.91 -36.63 -24.71
N ASP A 2 24.82 -36.45 -23.40
CA ASP A 2 23.54 -36.42 -22.69
C ASP A 2 23.02 -34.98 -22.75
N SER A 3 21.78 -34.87 -23.21
CA SER A 3 21.00 -33.65 -23.29
C SER A 3 20.23 -33.49 -21.99
N ASP A 4 20.60 -32.51 -21.17
CA ASP A 4 19.87 -32.17 -19.95
C ASP A 4 18.53 -31.49 -20.30
N GLU A 5 17.46 -32.13 -19.83
CA GLU A 5 16.10 -31.63 -19.74
C GLU A 5 16.07 -30.37 -18.84
N ALA A 6 15.79 -29.21 -19.44
CA ALA A 6 15.29 -28.08 -18.68
C ALA A 6 13.85 -28.39 -18.26
N GLY A 7 13.65 -28.76 -17.00
CA GLY A 7 12.36 -29.07 -16.42
C GLY A 7 11.35 -27.95 -16.65
N ILE A 8 10.36 -28.23 -17.51
CA ILE A 8 9.13 -27.47 -17.60
C ILE A 8 8.39 -27.75 -16.31
N VAL A 9 8.23 -26.71 -15.48
CA VAL A 9 7.33 -26.78 -14.32
C VAL A 9 5.92 -26.85 -14.90
N ASP A 10 5.31 -28.02 -14.88
CA ASP A 10 3.90 -28.19 -15.22
C ASP A 10 3.07 -27.39 -14.21
N TYR A 11 2.45 -26.31 -14.67
CA TYR A 11 1.52 -25.52 -13.89
C TYR A 11 0.19 -26.27 -13.83
N GLU A 12 -0.07 -26.97 -12.73
CA GLU A 12 -1.36 -27.63 -12.50
C GLU A 12 -2.51 -26.62 -12.51
N PHE A 13 -3.55 -26.95 -13.27
CA PHE A 13 -4.81 -26.23 -13.35
C PHE A 13 -5.61 -26.51 -12.08
N ILE A 14 -5.72 -25.53 -11.17
CA ILE A 14 -6.61 -25.66 -10.00
C ILE A 14 -7.99 -25.16 -10.43
N ASP A 15 -8.81 -26.08 -10.95
CA ASP A 15 -10.24 -25.87 -11.14
C ASP A 15 -10.93 -26.12 -9.80
N ASN A 16 -11.24 -25.05 -9.05
CA ASN A 16 -12.03 -25.15 -7.81
C ASN A 16 -13.54 -25.01 -8.07
N ASP A 17 -13.98 -25.04 -9.34
CA ASP A 17 -15.39 -25.05 -9.73
C ASP A 17 -16.03 -26.45 -9.55
N SER A 18 -15.78 -27.11 -8.42
CA SER A 18 -16.57 -28.27 -7.99
C SER A 18 -17.90 -27.77 -7.42
N ASP A 19 -18.92 -27.83 -8.26
CA ASP A 19 -20.31 -27.43 -8.03
C ASP A 19 -21.03 -28.34 -7.00
N ASP A 20 -20.46 -28.52 -5.81
CA ASP A 20 -21.03 -29.36 -4.75
C ASP A 20 -21.93 -28.49 -3.84
N SER A 21 -23.18 -28.38 -4.26
CA SER A 21 -24.27 -27.54 -3.72
C SER A 21 -24.64 -27.73 -2.23
N ASN A 22 -23.84 -28.43 -1.42
CA ASN A 22 -24.11 -28.69 0.00
C ASN A 22 -23.07 -28.17 0.99
N ASP A 23 -21.99 -27.50 0.54
CA ASP A 23 -21.05 -26.84 1.45
C ASP A 23 -21.05 -25.32 1.29
N VAL A 24 -21.98 -24.67 2.02
CA VAL A 24 -22.09 -23.20 2.08
C VAL A 24 -20.89 -22.58 2.84
N SER A 25 -19.88 -23.37 3.26
CA SER A 25 -18.72 -22.90 4.01
C SER A 25 -17.39 -22.88 3.23
N SER A 26 -17.31 -23.44 2.02
CA SER A 26 -16.06 -23.58 1.26
C SER A 26 -15.67 -22.40 0.36
N HIS A 27 -16.61 -21.49 0.05
CA HIS A 27 -16.38 -20.37 -0.90
C HIS A 27 -16.00 -19.06 -0.21
N ARG A 28 -15.28 -19.09 0.91
CA ARG A 28 -14.96 -17.87 1.70
C ARG A 28 -13.89 -17.02 1.03
N TYR A 29 -14.33 -16.28 0.02
CA TYR A 29 -13.78 -15.01 -0.46
C TYR A 29 -12.27 -14.98 -0.71
N GLN A 30 -11.88 -15.11 -1.98
CA GLN A 30 -10.47 -15.05 -2.36
C GLN A 30 -10.01 -13.61 -2.54
N VAL A 31 -8.85 -13.28 -1.95
CA VAL A 31 -8.16 -12.00 -2.13
C VAL A 31 -7.00 -12.21 -3.10
N TYR A 32 -6.91 -11.40 -4.16
CA TYR A 32 -5.72 -11.36 -5.00
C TYR A 32 -4.75 -10.30 -4.49
N VAL A 33 -3.52 -10.69 -4.18
CA VAL A 33 -2.53 -9.83 -3.55
C VAL A 33 -1.30 -9.67 -4.42
N ILE A 34 -0.88 -8.43 -4.59
CA ILE A 34 0.42 -8.08 -5.12
C ILE A 34 1.15 -7.35 -4.02
N GLY A 35 2.26 -7.92 -3.56
CA GLY A 35 2.95 -7.37 -2.41
C GLY A 35 3.87 -8.36 -1.72
N GLU A 36 4.76 -7.80 -0.92
CA GLU A 36 5.72 -8.53 -0.09
C GLU A 36 5.06 -9.42 0.98
N GLU A 37 5.83 -10.36 1.54
CA GLU A 37 5.39 -11.33 2.56
C GLU A 37 4.66 -10.69 3.76
N GLY A 38 4.98 -9.44 4.10
CA GLY A 38 4.33 -8.72 5.19
C GLY A 38 2.81 -8.62 5.04
N ILE A 39 2.30 -8.25 3.86
CA ILE A 39 0.84 -8.13 3.67
C ILE A 39 0.16 -9.49 3.65
N LEU A 40 0.85 -10.51 3.15
CA LEU A 40 0.36 -11.88 3.09
C LEU A 40 0.14 -12.43 4.51
N LYS A 41 1.13 -12.24 5.38
CA LYS A 41 1.03 -12.65 6.78
C LYS A 41 -0.09 -11.93 7.54
N GLU A 42 -0.30 -10.64 7.30
CA GLU A 42 -1.41 -9.90 7.92
C GLU A 42 -2.78 -10.43 7.47
N LEU A 43 -2.92 -10.81 6.19
CA LEU A 43 -4.16 -11.43 5.68
C LEU A 43 -4.41 -12.81 6.30
N GLU A 44 -3.36 -13.63 6.42
CA GLU A 44 -3.39 -14.92 7.12
C GLU A 44 -3.83 -14.77 8.58
N LEU A 45 -3.24 -13.82 9.31
CA LEU A 45 -3.59 -13.54 10.71
C LEU A 45 -5.03 -13.05 10.87
N ALA A 46 -5.55 -12.35 9.88
CA ALA A 46 -6.95 -11.92 9.81
C ALA A 46 -7.91 -13.03 9.33
N GLY A 47 -7.39 -14.21 8.96
CA GLY A 47 -8.19 -15.36 8.54
C GLY A 47 -8.68 -15.30 7.09
N TYR A 48 -8.06 -14.48 6.24
CA TYR A 48 -8.36 -14.40 4.81
C TYR A 48 -7.52 -15.38 4.01
N GLN A 49 -8.14 -16.02 3.03
CA GLN A 49 -7.43 -16.75 1.99
C GLN A 49 -7.00 -15.80 0.88
N TYR A 50 -5.79 -15.97 0.37
CA TYR A 50 -5.28 -15.15 -0.72
C TYR A 50 -4.52 -15.98 -1.74
N ILE A 51 -4.33 -15.37 -2.91
CA ILE A 51 -3.38 -15.80 -3.93
C ILE A 51 -2.54 -14.62 -4.40
N GLY A 52 -1.45 -14.92 -5.11
CA GLY A 52 -0.44 -13.91 -5.44
C GLY A 52 0.64 -13.84 -4.36
N GLY A 53 1.33 -12.70 -4.29
CA GLY A 53 2.52 -12.54 -3.46
C GLY A 53 3.61 -11.70 -4.12
N PRO A 54 4.88 -11.83 -3.68
CA PRO A 54 5.98 -11.02 -4.18
C PRO A 54 6.29 -11.42 -5.62
N CYS A 55 6.08 -10.50 -6.55
CA CYS A 55 6.40 -10.63 -7.98
C CYS A 55 5.67 -11.78 -8.71
N THR A 56 4.71 -12.45 -8.07
CA THR A 56 3.92 -13.51 -8.67
C THR A 56 2.65 -12.95 -9.31
N CYS A 57 2.55 -13.07 -10.63
CA CYS A 57 1.32 -12.83 -11.36
C CYS A 57 0.66 -14.15 -11.74
N TYR A 58 -0.51 -14.43 -11.18
CA TYR A 58 -1.30 -15.60 -11.57
C TYR A 58 -2.35 -15.20 -12.60
N MET A 59 -2.39 -15.93 -13.72
CA MET A 59 -3.30 -15.67 -14.85
C MET A 59 -4.78 -15.96 -14.52
N TYR A 60 -5.05 -16.62 -13.40
CA TYR A 60 -6.31 -17.35 -13.18
C TYR A 60 -7.30 -16.68 -12.21
N CYS A 61 -7.25 -15.37 -12.03
CA CYS A 61 -8.06 -14.66 -11.04
C CYS A 61 -9.47 -14.27 -11.53
N ILE A 62 -10.03 -14.96 -12.52
CA ILE A 62 -11.41 -14.72 -13.00
C ILE A 62 -12.34 -15.63 -12.17
N TRP A 63 -12.44 -15.33 -10.88
CA TRP A 63 -13.28 -16.10 -9.97
C TRP A 63 -14.54 -15.33 -9.62
N SER A 64 -15.67 -16.02 -9.68
CA SER A 64 -16.95 -15.52 -9.14
C SER A 64 -16.87 -15.15 -7.65
N SER A 65 -15.87 -15.68 -6.93
CA SER A 65 -15.63 -15.49 -5.50
C SER A 65 -14.58 -14.41 -5.14
N LEU A 66 -13.98 -13.72 -6.12
CA LEU A 66 -12.97 -12.69 -5.87
C LEU A 66 -13.61 -11.47 -5.19
N VAL A 67 -13.16 -11.14 -3.98
CA VAL A 67 -13.70 -10.01 -3.21
C VAL A 67 -12.82 -8.78 -3.22
N ALA A 68 -11.51 -8.95 -3.38
CA ALA A 68 -10.58 -7.85 -3.25
C ALA A 68 -9.31 -8.11 -4.04
N VAL A 69 -8.78 -7.03 -4.59
CA VAL A 69 -7.45 -6.96 -5.19
C VAL A 69 -6.64 -5.96 -4.37
N VAL A 70 -5.62 -6.44 -3.67
CA VAL A 70 -4.78 -5.66 -2.77
C VAL A 70 -3.43 -5.41 -3.42
N ILE A 71 -3.10 -4.14 -3.61
CA ILE A 71 -1.79 -3.72 -4.12
C ILE A 71 -0.96 -3.14 -2.98
N ASN A 72 0.16 -3.80 -2.75
CA ASN A 72 1.24 -3.42 -1.88
C ASN A 72 2.57 -3.49 -2.66
N GLN A 73 3.57 -2.77 -2.16
CA GLN A 73 4.92 -2.60 -2.70
C GLN A 73 5.45 -3.81 -3.51
N CYS A 74 5.32 -3.79 -4.84
CA CYS A 74 5.79 -4.88 -5.70
C CYS A 74 5.70 -4.54 -7.21
N LEU A 75 6.75 -4.91 -7.96
CA LEU A 75 6.80 -4.89 -9.42
C LEU A 75 6.28 -6.22 -9.99
N CYS A 76 5.05 -6.23 -10.48
CA CYS A 76 4.51 -7.36 -11.27
C CYS A 76 3.94 -6.89 -12.61
N ASP A 77 3.66 -7.83 -13.52
CA ASP A 77 2.94 -7.52 -14.76
C ASP A 77 1.49 -7.07 -14.44
N GLY A 78 1.24 -5.77 -14.55
CA GLY A 78 -0.05 -5.14 -14.23
C GLY A 78 -1.22 -5.59 -15.11
N LYS A 79 -0.97 -6.35 -16.18
CA LYS A 79 -2.01 -6.91 -17.06
C LYS A 79 -3.02 -7.75 -16.27
N TYR A 80 -2.54 -8.62 -15.38
CA TYR A 80 -3.41 -9.50 -14.62
C TYR A 80 -4.25 -8.72 -13.63
N VAL A 81 -3.69 -7.71 -12.96
CA VAL A 81 -4.45 -6.86 -12.04
C VAL A 81 -5.59 -6.15 -12.73
N THR A 82 -5.27 -5.56 -13.87
CA THR A 82 -6.24 -4.83 -14.69
C THR A 82 -7.37 -5.77 -15.09
N LEU A 83 -7.04 -7.00 -15.51
CA LEU A 83 -8.02 -8.03 -15.82
C LEU A 83 -8.85 -8.45 -14.61
N CYS A 84 -8.23 -8.77 -13.47
CA CYS A 84 -8.91 -9.19 -12.23
C CYS A 84 -9.96 -8.17 -11.82
N VAL A 85 -9.56 -6.89 -11.82
CA VAL A 85 -10.41 -5.80 -11.38
C VAL A 85 -11.52 -5.50 -12.40
N SER A 86 -11.22 -5.57 -13.70
CA SER A 86 -12.19 -5.27 -14.76
C SER A 86 -13.25 -6.37 -14.89
N GLU A 87 -12.86 -7.63 -14.79
CA GLU A 87 -13.77 -8.78 -14.91
C GLU A 87 -14.58 -9.03 -13.62
N ASN A 88 -14.14 -8.48 -12.48
CA ASN A 88 -14.83 -8.60 -11.20
C ASN A 88 -15.24 -7.21 -10.68
N PRO A 89 -16.26 -6.56 -11.25
CA PRO A 89 -16.65 -5.20 -10.88
C PRO A 89 -17.11 -5.08 -9.41
N GLY A 90 -17.60 -6.18 -8.81
CA GLY A 90 -17.96 -6.25 -7.40
C GLY A 90 -16.77 -6.38 -6.44
N SER A 91 -15.57 -6.68 -6.94
CA SER A 91 -14.37 -6.76 -6.11
C SER A 91 -13.92 -5.37 -5.65
N LEU A 92 -13.36 -5.29 -4.44
CA LEU A 92 -12.68 -4.11 -3.93
C LEU A 92 -11.34 -3.95 -4.63
N PHE A 93 -11.01 -2.74 -5.07
CA PHE A 93 -9.66 -2.37 -5.46
C PHE A 93 -9.01 -1.65 -4.26
N ILE A 94 -8.02 -2.27 -3.61
CA ILE A 94 -7.38 -1.76 -2.39
C ILE A 94 -5.92 -1.42 -2.67
N ALA A 95 -5.49 -0.23 -2.25
CA ALA A 95 -4.09 0.18 -2.29
C ALA A 95 -3.58 0.45 -0.87
N THR A 96 -2.44 -0.14 -0.49
CA THR A 96 -1.85 0.13 0.84
C THR A 96 -1.32 1.55 0.95
N ASN A 97 -0.84 2.15 -0.14
CA ASN A 97 -0.48 3.56 -0.26
C ASN A 97 -0.51 3.98 -1.74
N CYS A 98 -0.55 5.29 -1.98
CA CYS A 98 -0.45 5.90 -3.31
C CYS A 98 0.77 6.80 -3.43
N ASP A 99 1.86 6.49 -2.71
CA ASP A 99 3.08 7.31 -2.74
C ASP A 99 3.70 7.28 -4.14
N ALA A 100 3.68 8.42 -4.83
CA ALA A 100 4.13 8.50 -6.23
C ALA A 100 5.64 8.28 -6.39
N VAL A 101 6.42 8.74 -5.40
CA VAL A 101 7.90 8.74 -5.44
C VAL A 101 8.49 8.26 -4.13
N THR A 102 9.65 7.63 -4.23
CA THR A 102 10.50 7.28 -3.08
C THR A 102 11.80 8.09 -3.11
N ARG A 103 12.28 8.46 -1.92
CA ARG A 103 13.57 9.16 -1.75
C ARG A 103 14.56 8.20 -1.11
N LEU A 104 15.54 7.76 -1.90
CA LEU A 104 16.63 6.89 -1.43
C LEU A 104 17.79 7.71 -0.84
N LYS A 105 18.02 8.91 -1.38
CA LYS A 105 18.98 9.92 -0.90
C LYS A 105 18.39 11.31 -1.16
N ASP A 106 18.88 12.33 -0.47
CA ASP A 106 18.32 13.70 -0.48
C ASP A 106 18.11 14.30 -1.89
N ALA A 107 18.93 13.92 -2.86
CA ALA A 107 18.89 14.41 -4.25
C ALA A 107 18.20 13.47 -5.26
N GLN A 108 17.75 12.30 -4.82
CA GLN A 108 17.32 11.22 -5.69
C GLN A 108 15.87 10.83 -5.40
N GLU A 109 14.95 11.44 -6.14
CA GLU A 109 13.56 11.00 -6.25
C GLU A 109 13.44 9.99 -7.38
N TRP A 110 12.94 8.81 -7.04
CA TRP A 110 12.71 7.73 -8.00
C TRP A 110 11.21 7.54 -8.05
N ALA A 111 10.68 7.31 -9.26
CA ALA A 111 9.37 6.70 -9.36
C ALA A 111 9.38 5.49 -8.43
N ALA A 112 8.31 5.33 -7.66
CA ALA A 112 8.30 4.33 -6.61
C ALA A 112 8.32 2.87 -7.14
N THR A 113 8.60 2.69 -8.43
CA THR A 113 8.73 1.46 -9.18
C THR A 113 10.06 1.49 -9.94
N ILE A 114 11.20 1.17 -9.30
CA ILE A 114 12.46 0.92 -10.02
C ILE A 114 13.18 -0.35 -9.52
N ILE A 115 13.02 -1.42 -10.32
CA ILE A 115 13.99 -2.30 -11.00
C ILE A 115 15.29 -2.72 -10.28
N TYR A 116 15.39 -4.06 -10.07
CA TYR A 116 16.58 -4.93 -10.19
C TYR A 116 17.94 -4.38 -9.74
N THR A 117 18.00 -3.69 -8.61
CA THR A 117 19.25 -3.56 -7.85
C THR A 117 18.98 -4.01 -6.43
N GLN A 118 19.99 -4.53 -5.72
CA GLN A 118 19.87 -5.09 -4.37
C GLN A 118 19.24 -4.16 -3.30
N LEU A 119 18.87 -2.93 -3.66
CA LEU A 119 17.99 -2.04 -2.89
C LEU A 119 16.53 -2.19 -3.36
N HIS A 120 15.78 -3.07 -2.71
CA HIS A 120 14.32 -3.16 -2.86
C HIS A 120 13.66 -1.98 -2.15
N VAL A 121 13.33 -0.92 -2.88
CA VAL A 121 12.44 0.14 -2.36
C VAL A 121 11.37 0.45 -3.40
N ASP A 122 10.38 -0.45 -3.49
CA ASP A 122 9.14 -0.18 -4.20
C ASP A 122 8.14 0.48 -3.23
N ARG A 123 7.46 1.55 -3.66
CA ARG A 123 6.23 2.02 -3.00
C ARG A 123 5.13 1.97 -4.07
N GLY A 124 4.08 1.20 -3.85
CA GLY A 124 3.13 0.81 -4.91
C GLY A 124 2.37 1.92 -5.66
N GLY A 125 2.57 3.21 -5.35
CA GLY A 125 1.79 4.32 -5.91
C GLY A 125 1.90 4.50 -7.42
N SER A 126 3.07 4.26 -8.04
CA SER A 126 3.19 4.33 -9.51
C SER A 126 2.40 3.21 -10.20
N MET A 127 2.45 1.98 -9.67
CA MET A 127 1.67 0.84 -10.16
C MET A 127 0.17 1.07 -9.98
N VAL A 128 -0.25 1.56 -8.81
CA VAL A 128 -1.64 1.94 -8.54
C VAL A 128 -2.12 2.99 -9.54
N GLY A 129 -1.30 4.00 -9.85
CA GLY A 129 -1.60 5.01 -10.86
C GLY A 129 -1.79 4.43 -12.27
N ALA A 130 -0.92 3.50 -12.68
CA ALA A 130 -1.04 2.81 -13.97
C ALA A 130 -2.34 2.01 -14.06
N ILE A 131 -2.64 1.20 -13.04
CA ILE A 131 -3.84 0.36 -12.98
C ILE A 131 -5.09 1.23 -12.97
N ARG A 132 -5.15 2.25 -12.12
CA ARG A 132 -6.23 3.26 -12.07
C ARG A 132 -6.50 3.86 -13.45
N GLY A 133 -5.44 4.21 -14.20
CA GLY A 133 -5.55 4.73 -15.56
C GLY A 133 -6.11 3.72 -16.56
N CYS A 134 -5.82 2.42 -16.39
CA CYS A 134 -6.35 1.36 -17.27
C CYS A 134 -7.82 1.02 -16.96
N ILE A 135 -8.18 0.84 -15.69
CA ILE A 135 -9.52 0.39 -15.27
C ILE A 135 -10.51 1.54 -15.02
N GLN A 136 -10.03 2.80 -14.96
CA GLN A 136 -10.84 3.99 -14.66
C GLN A 136 -11.64 3.89 -13.33
N ARG A 137 -11.05 3.24 -12.33
CA ARG A 137 -11.61 3.02 -10.99
C ARG A 137 -10.62 3.48 -9.93
N GLU A 138 -11.12 4.22 -8.95
CA GLU A 138 -10.31 4.64 -7.80
C GLU A 138 -10.08 3.48 -6.83
N PRO A 139 -8.87 3.32 -6.28
CA PRO A 139 -8.63 2.38 -5.19
C PRO A 139 -9.19 2.91 -3.87
N LEU A 140 -9.63 2.01 -3.01
CA LEU A 140 -9.71 2.23 -1.58
C LEU A 140 -8.29 2.29 -1.02
N VAL A 141 -7.84 3.49 -0.64
CA VAL A 141 -6.52 3.67 -0.01
C VAL A 141 -6.65 3.45 1.49
N VAL A 142 -5.87 2.50 2.03
CA VAL A 142 -5.88 2.20 3.48
C VAL A 142 -4.75 2.88 4.25
N GLY A 143 -3.67 3.25 3.56
CA GLY A 143 -2.58 4.03 4.15
C GLY A 143 -2.85 5.53 4.19
N LYS A 144 -1.91 6.27 4.78
CA LYS A 144 -1.97 7.73 4.86
C LYS A 144 -2.18 8.37 3.47
N PRO A 145 -3.05 9.38 3.34
CA PRO A 145 -3.74 10.14 4.40
C PRO A 145 -5.11 9.57 4.85
N SER A 146 -5.48 8.35 4.43
CA SER A 146 -6.72 7.68 4.84
C SER A 146 -6.77 7.43 6.34
N THR A 147 -7.91 7.66 6.99
CA THR A 147 -8.10 7.43 8.43
C THR A 147 -8.36 5.97 8.80
N PHE A 148 -8.28 5.03 7.84
CA PHE A 148 -8.59 3.61 8.07
C PHE A 148 -7.86 3.01 9.29
N MET A 149 -6.59 3.37 9.50
CA MET A 149 -5.81 2.89 10.65
C MET A 149 -6.14 3.60 11.96
N MET A 150 -6.82 4.75 11.94
CA MET A 150 -7.10 5.55 13.12
C MET A 150 -8.05 4.86 14.09
N ASP A 151 -8.99 4.05 13.60
CA ASP A 151 -9.92 3.28 14.44
C ASP A 151 -9.21 2.28 15.36
N TYR A 152 -7.94 1.97 15.06
CA TYR A 152 -7.10 1.05 15.81
C TYR A 152 -6.05 1.77 16.68
N LEU A 153 -5.97 3.10 16.60
CA LEU A 153 -5.03 3.91 17.36
C LEU A 153 -5.72 4.48 18.61
N ALA A 154 -4.96 4.72 19.68
CA ALA A 154 -5.53 5.31 20.90
C ALA A 154 -5.78 6.81 20.74
N ASN A 155 -6.80 7.33 21.41
CA ASN A 155 -7.29 8.70 21.26
C ASN A 155 -6.43 9.80 21.93
N GLU A 156 -5.32 9.46 22.60
CA GLU A 156 -4.57 10.41 23.47
C GLU A 156 -3.22 10.86 22.89
N PHE A 157 -3.05 10.83 21.57
CA PHE A 157 -1.76 11.13 20.95
C PHE A 157 -1.75 12.43 20.14
N ALA A 158 -0.55 12.93 19.89
CA ALA A 158 -0.30 13.89 18.82
C ALA A 158 0.36 13.15 17.67
N TRP A 159 0.03 13.53 16.44
CA TRP A 159 0.58 12.92 15.24
C TRP A 159 1.87 13.64 14.82
N LEU A 160 2.98 12.91 14.83
CA LEU A 160 4.27 13.42 14.37
C LEU A 160 4.56 12.91 12.96
N GLY A 161 4.94 13.83 12.08
CA GLY A 161 5.15 13.56 10.66
C GLY A 161 6.29 14.36 10.07
N TYR A 162 6.68 14.02 8.84
CA TYR A 162 7.69 14.75 8.08
C TYR A 162 7.24 15.09 6.66
N ARG A 163 6.02 14.67 6.27
CA ARG A 163 5.40 14.98 4.99
C ARG A 163 4.00 15.57 5.19
N LEU A 164 3.69 16.66 4.48
CA LEU A 164 2.44 17.39 4.64
C LEU A 164 1.23 16.59 4.15
N ASP A 165 1.28 16.12 2.91
CA ASP A 165 0.18 15.46 2.19
C ASP A 165 -0.16 14.05 2.69
N THR A 166 0.75 13.40 3.42
CA THR A 166 0.51 12.10 4.04
C THR A 166 0.42 12.20 5.55
N ASP A 167 1.50 12.53 6.25
CA ASP A 167 1.53 12.46 7.72
C ASP A 167 0.66 13.53 8.38
N ILE A 168 0.86 14.80 7.99
CA ILE A 168 0.14 15.91 8.63
C ILE A 168 -1.34 15.82 8.27
N LEU A 169 -1.66 15.56 7.00
CA LEU A 169 -3.05 15.38 6.58
C LEU A 169 -3.71 14.16 7.25
N PHE A 170 -3.00 13.06 7.44
CA PHE A 170 -3.50 11.90 8.19
C PHE A 170 -3.84 12.28 9.64
N GLY A 171 -2.93 12.96 10.34
CA GLY A 171 -3.16 13.43 11.70
C GLY A 171 -4.38 14.36 11.79
N GLN A 172 -4.50 15.32 10.86
CA GLN A 172 -5.64 16.25 10.80
C GLN A 172 -6.96 15.53 10.52
N ASN A 173 -6.98 14.60 9.57
CA ASN A 173 -8.17 13.83 9.24
C ASN A 173 -8.65 12.97 10.43
N GLY A 174 -7.72 12.48 11.26
CA GLY A 174 -8.05 11.77 12.49
C GLY A 174 -8.34 12.67 13.70
N GLY A 175 -8.32 13.99 13.54
CA GLY A 175 -8.58 14.93 14.64
C GLY A 175 -7.45 15.08 15.65
N TYR A 176 -6.24 14.65 15.31
CA TYR A 176 -5.06 14.74 16.18
C TYR A 176 -4.38 16.11 16.06
N LYS A 177 -3.72 16.53 17.15
CA LYS A 177 -2.73 17.61 17.07
C LYS A 177 -1.53 17.15 16.24
N THR A 178 -1.05 18.00 15.35
CA THR A 178 -0.04 17.63 14.35
C THR A 178 1.29 18.36 14.55
N PHE A 179 2.38 17.60 14.47
CA PHE A 179 3.75 18.08 14.62
C PHE A 179 4.58 17.69 13.39
N LEU A 180 5.09 18.68 12.67
CA LEU A 180 5.98 18.47 11.53
C LEU A 180 7.45 18.52 11.96
N VAL A 181 8.26 17.55 11.53
CA VAL A 181 9.71 17.57 11.69
C VAL A 181 10.39 17.82 10.34
N LEU A 182 11.17 18.89 10.24
CA LEU A 182 11.82 19.35 9.01
C LEU A 182 13.08 18.55 8.63
N SER A 183 13.46 17.53 9.40
CA SER A 183 14.56 16.63 9.07
C SER A 183 14.22 15.56 8.03
N GLY A 184 12.97 15.49 7.56
CA GLY A 184 12.51 14.53 6.55
C GLY A 184 12.25 15.17 5.18
N VAL A 185 11.05 14.93 4.62
CA VAL A 185 10.73 15.28 3.22
C VAL A 185 10.34 16.75 3.06
N THR A 186 9.51 17.28 3.95
CA THR A 186 9.05 18.66 3.87
C THR A 186 10.13 19.64 4.33
N THR A 187 10.53 20.54 3.43
CA THR A 187 11.42 21.66 3.76
C THR A 187 10.62 22.86 4.28
N LEU A 188 11.31 23.79 4.94
CA LEU A 188 10.71 25.04 5.40
C LEU A 188 10.10 25.86 4.25
N SER A 189 10.76 25.87 3.08
CA SER A 189 10.26 26.56 1.89
C SER A 189 8.95 25.95 1.36
N VAL A 190 8.80 24.62 1.43
CA VAL A 190 7.54 23.95 1.05
C VAL A 190 6.44 24.28 2.06
N LEU A 191 6.74 24.21 3.36
CA LEU A 191 5.79 24.56 4.43
C LEU A 191 5.26 26.00 4.28
N GLN A 192 6.16 26.96 4.00
CA GLN A 192 5.87 28.39 3.87
C GLN A 192 5.37 28.79 2.47
N SER A 193 5.27 27.85 1.54
CA SER A 193 4.80 28.14 0.18
C SER A 193 3.35 28.63 0.21
N PRO A 194 3.00 29.68 -0.56
CA PRO A 194 1.61 30.14 -0.66
C PRO A 194 0.67 29.09 -1.27
N ASN A 195 1.21 28.09 -1.99
CA ASN A 195 0.44 26.99 -2.55
C ASN A 195 0.19 25.85 -1.55
N ASN A 196 0.77 25.92 -0.34
CA ASN A 196 0.58 24.91 0.68
C ASN A 196 -0.74 25.14 1.45
N SER A 197 -1.72 24.27 1.21
CA SER A 197 -3.00 24.26 1.92
C SER A 197 -2.98 23.46 3.23
N ILE A 198 -1.93 22.67 3.49
CA ILE A 198 -1.85 21.76 4.64
C ILE A 198 -0.87 22.34 5.66
N GLN A 199 -1.40 22.78 6.81
CA GLN A 199 -0.62 23.46 7.84
C GLN A 199 -0.60 22.64 9.14
N PRO A 200 0.57 22.18 9.61
CA PRO A 200 0.67 21.49 10.89
C PRO A 200 0.40 22.47 12.05
N ASP A 201 -0.04 21.97 13.22
CA ASP A 201 -0.20 22.80 14.42
C ASP A 201 1.14 23.33 14.92
N PHE A 202 2.19 22.51 14.82
CA PHE A 202 3.54 22.84 15.26
C PHE A 202 4.57 22.27 14.28
N TYR A 203 5.76 22.87 14.22
CA TYR A 203 6.89 22.29 13.51
C TYR A 203 8.20 22.48 14.28
N THR A 204 9.15 21.59 14.03
CA THR A 204 10.50 21.65 14.60
C THR A 204 11.54 21.17 13.59
N ASN A 205 12.83 21.45 13.84
CA ASN A 205 13.89 21.03 12.93
C ASN A 205 14.15 19.53 13.04
N LYS A 206 14.23 18.99 14.27
CA LYS A 206 14.52 17.58 14.55
C LYS A 206 13.68 17.07 15.71
N ILE A 207 13.50 15.76 15.79
CA ILE A 207 12.76 15.13 16.89
C ILE A 207 13.43 15.34 18.26
N SER A 208 14.76 15.52 18.29
CA SER A 208 15.50 15.81 19.52
C SER A 208 15.09 17.11 20.19
N ASP A 209 14.50 18.04 19.44
CA ASP A 209 14.12 19.35 19.96
C ASP A 209 12.98 19.23 20.99
N PHE A 210 12.17 18.17 20.91
CA PHE A 210 11.14 17.86 21.91
C PHE A 210 11.74 17.56 23.29
N LEU A 211 12.95 17.01 23.36
CA LEU A 211 13.63 16.71 24.63
C LEU A 211 14.10 17.98 25.36
N SER A 212 14.21 19.09 24.63
CA SER A 212 14.60 20.38 25.19
C SER A 212 13.40 21.15 25.77
N LEU A 213 12.18 20.68 25.51
CA LEU A 213 10.96 21.25 26.07
C LEU A 213 10.85 20.86 27.53
N LYS A 214 10.93 21.85 28.42
CA LYS A 214 10.58 21.66 29.83
C LYS A 214 9.08 21.79 29.97
N ALA A 215 8.45 20.84 30.67
CA ALA A 215 7.08 21.00 31.09
C ALA A 215 6.95 22.30 31.90
N ALA A 216 5.98 23.14 31.56
CA ALA A 216 5.61 24.24 32.44
C ALA A 216 5.06 23.61 33.73
N THR A 217 5.77 23.78 34.84
CA THR A 217 5.21 23.48 36.16
C THR A 217 4.07 24.46 36.37
N VAL A 218 2.84 23.97 36.23
CA VAL A 218 1.62 24.66 36.68
C VAL A 218 1.39 24.32 38.14
#